data_AF-X0WEF0-F1
#
_entry.id   AF-X0WEF0-F1
#
_cell.length_a   1.000
_cell.length_b   1.000
_cell.length_c   1.000
_cell.angle_alpha   90.00
_cell.angle_beta   90.00
_cell.angle_gamma   90.00
#
_symmetry.space_group_name_H-M   'P 1'
#
loop_
_entity.id
_entity.type
_entity.pdbx_description
1 polymer ?
#
loop_
_entity_poly.entity_id
_entity_poly.type
_entity_poly.pdbx_seq_one_letter_code
_entity_poly.pdbx_strand_id
1 'polypeptide(L)'
;DTASRLLGKWITIDAAPVLLDLATTLPNGKFKVRAIRGYIRIIRQSKLPVAEKLAMCRKALSAARRVQEKKLVLDTLPRFQTADSLALATDSLASPEVRETAAAAALAIAVKIIDTQPAAVANAMQTLIASGIQGDLLNKAKVLSTLAVGKLKK
;
A
#
# COMPACT_ATOMS: atom_id res chain seq x y z
N ASP A 1 -17.12 9.49 -26.20
CA ASP A 1 -17.61 8.18 -25.70
C ASP A 1 -16.65 7.01 -26.00
N THR A 2 -16.01 6.95 -27.18
CA THR A 2 -15.02 5.90 -27.53
C THR A 2 -13.82 5.82 -26.58
N ALA A 3 -13.24 6.96 -26.18
CA ALA A 3 -12.11 6.99 -25.25
C ALA A 3 -12.48 6.47 -23.85
N SER A 4 -13.71 6.72 -23.38
CA SER A 4 -14.23 6.23 -22.10
C SER A 4 -14.45 4.71 -22.13
N ARG A 5 -14.98 4.17 -23.24
CA ARG A 5 -15.13 2.72 -23.44
C ARG A 5 -13.79 2.00 -23.57
N LEU A 6 -12.81 2.61 -24.25
CA LEU A 6 -11.45 2.05 -24.35
C LEU A 6 -10.74 2.01 -22.99
N LEU A 7 -10.90 3.07 -22.19
CA LEU A 7 -10.41 3.12 -20.80
C LEU A 7 -11.12 2.10 -19.90
N GLY A 8 -12.40 1.80 -20.16
CA GLY A 8 -13.14 0.73 -19.49
C GLY A 8 -12.63 -0.67 -19.83
N LYS A 9 -12.17 -0.89 -21.07
CA LYS A 9 -11.55 -2.15 -21.51
C LYS A 9 -10.15 -2.38 -20.94
N TRP A 10 -9.42 -1.34 -20.54
CA TRP A 10 -8.10 -1.45 -19.87
C TRP A 10 -8.18 -1.84 -18.38
N ILE A 11 -9.38 -2.09 -17.84
CA ILE A 11 -9.60 -2.49 -16.44
C ILE A 11 -9.43 -4.02 -16.27
N THR A 12 -9.27 -4.76 -17.37
CA THR A 12 -9.07 -6.21 -17.36
C THR A 12 -7.66 -6.55 -16.88
N ILE A 13 -7.54 -7.66 -16.14
CA ILE A 13 -6.29 -8.09 -15.47
C ILE A 13 -5.18 -8.38 -16.50
N ASP A 14 -5.54 -8.82 -17.70
CA ASP A 14 -4.66 -9.05 -18.84
C ASP A 14 -3.89 -7.80 -19.30
N ALA A 15 -4.38 -6.59 -19.02
CA ALA A 15 -3.68 -5.35 -19.32
C ALA A 15 -2.57 -5.03 -18.31
N ALA A 16 -2.57 -5.68 -17.13
CA ALA A 16 -1.62 -5.36 -16.06
C ALA A 16 -0.14 -5.54 -16.45
N PRO A 17 0.29 -6.63 -17.13
CA PRO A 17 1.67 -6.76 -17.60
C PRO A 17 2.09 -5.63 -18.55
N VAL A 18 1.24 -5.28 -19.52
CA VAL A 18 1.52 -4.21 -20.50
C VAL A 18 1.60 -2.85 -19.81
N LEU A 19 0.69 -2.56 -18.88
CA LEU A 19 0.69 -1.31 -18.13
C LEU A 19 1.93 -1.16 -17.24
N LEU A 20 2.38 -2.26 -16.63
CA LEU A 20 3.61 -2.27 -15.83
C LEU A 20 4.83 -2.05 -16.73
N ASP A 21 4.91 -2.72 -17.87
CA ASP A 21 5.98 -2.51 -18.84
C ASP A 21 6.05 -1.04 -19.25
N LEU A 22 4.95 -0.45 -19.73
CA LEU A 22 4.89 0.97 -20.08
C LEU A 22 5.22 1.90 -18.91
N ALA A 23 4.83 1.54 -17.69
CA ALA A 23 5.16 2.30 -16.48
C ALA A 23 6.64 2.23 -16.10
N THR A 24 7.40 1.27 -16.64
CA THR A 24 8.84 1.14 -16.40
C THR A 24 9.67 1.70 -17.56
N THR A 25 9.31 1.38 -18.80
CA THR A 25 10.08 1.65 -20.02
C THR A 25 9.88 3.04 -20.60
N LEU A 26 8.67 3.62 -20.51
CA LEU A 26 8.40 4.92 -21.13
C LEU A 26 9.25 6.04 -20.50
N PRO A 27 9.61 7.07 -21.28
CA PRO A 27 10.15 8.32 -20.74
C PRO A 27 9.20 8.95 -19.72
N ASN A 28 9.76 9.78 -18.84
CA ASN A 28 8.96 10.52 -17.87
C ASN A 28 7.96 11.43 -18.59
N GLY A 29 6.67 11.27 -18.31
CA GLY A 29 5.63 12.06 -18.97
C GLY A 29 4.23 11.52 -18.73
N LYS A 30 3.25 12.18 -19.37
CA LYS A 30 1.81 11.90 -19.18
C LYS A 30 1.43 10.44 -19.43
N PHE A 31 2.08 9.76 -20.39
CA PHE A 31 1.77 8.37 -20.73
C PHE A 31 2.28 7.39 -19.68
N LYS A 32 3.50 7.59 -19.15
CA LYS A 32 4.03 6.81 -18.02
C LYS A 32 3.16 6.94 -16.78
N VAL A 33 2.73 8.17 -16.46
CA VAL A 33 1.80 8.45 -15.35
C VAL A 33 0.46 7.76 -15.56
N ARG A 34 -0.08 7.77 -16.79
CA ARG A 34 -1.33 7.07 -17.11
C ARG A 34 -1.18 5.56 -16.97
N ALA A 35 -0.06 4.99 -17.42
CA ALA A 35 0.20 3.56 -17.35
C ALA A 35 0.23 3.06 -15.88
N ILE A 36 1.03 3.70 -15.03
CA ILE A 36 1.11 3.30 -13.61
C ILE A 36 -0.21 3.50 -12.87
N ARG A 37 -0.96 4.59 -13.13
CA ARG A 37 -2.29 4.79 -12.52
C ARG A 37 -3.32 3.78 -13.01
N GLY A 38 -3.24 3.36 -14.27
CA GLY A 38 -4.03 2.25 -14.82
C GLY A 38 -3.72 0.95 -14.09
N TYR A 39 -2.44 0.63 -13.90
CA TYR A 39 -2.00 -0.54 -13.16
C TYR A 39 -2.52 -0.55 -11.71
N ILE A 40 -2.40 0.57 -10.99
CA ILE A 40 -2.95 0.73 -9.63
C ILE A 40 -4.48 0.57 -9.61
N ARG A 41 -5.18 1.07 -10.64
CA ARG A 41 -6.63 0.89 -10.77
C ARG A 41 -7.01 -0.59 -10.89
N ILE A 42 -6.25 -1.39 -11.64
CA ILE A 42 -6.48 -2.85 -11.73
C ILE A 42 -6.32 -3.50 -10.35
N ILE A 43 -5.28 -3.15 -9.58
CA ILE A 43 -5.11 -3.67 -8.20
C ILE A 43 -6.37 -3.41 -7.37
N ARG A 44 -6.90 -2.17 -7.43
CA ARG A 44 -8.07 -1.75 -6.65
C ARG A 44 -9.37 -2.43 -7.07
N GLN A 45 -9.55 -2.73 -8.35
CA GLN A 45 -10.83 -3.19 -8.92
C GLN A 45 -10.87 -4.69 -9.20
N SER A 46 -9.71 -5.36 -9.25
CA SER A 46 -9.64 -6.79 -9.51
C SER A 46 -10.19 -7.64 -8.37
N LYS A 47 -10.61 -8.86 -8.69
CA LYS A 47 -11.00 -9.89 -7.72
C LYS A 47 -9.87 -10.90 -7.44
N LEU A 48 -8.63 -10.53 -7.77
CA LEU A 48 -7.46 -11.37 -7.52
C LEU A 48 -7.29 -11.68 -6.03
N PRO A 49 -6.68 -12.83 -5.70
CA PRO A 49 -6.24 -13.14 -4.35
C PRO A 49 -5.37 -12.03 -3.75
N VAL A 50 -5.45 -11.85 -2.43
CA VAL A 50 -4.72 -10.80 -1.72
C VAL A 50 -3.20 -10.88 -1.95
N ALA A 51 -2.64 -12.09 -1.97
CA ALA A 51 -1.21 -12.31 -2.23
C ALA A 51 -0.78 -11.76 -3.60
N GLU A 52 -1.58 -12.00 -4.64
CA GLU A 52 -1.30 -11.47 -5.99
C GLU A 52 -1.42 -9.95 -6.03
N LYS A 53 -2.45 -9.38 -5.39
CA LYS A 53 -2.60 -7.91 -5.29
C LYS A 53 -1.41 -7.27 -4.56
N LEU A 54 -0.90 -7.91 -3.50
CA LEU A 54 0.29 -7.45 -2.79
C LEU A 54 1.54 -7.52 -3.66
N ALA A 55 1.73 -8.59 -4.43
CA ALA A 55 2.82 -8.69 -5.40
C ALA A 55 2.74 -7.57 -6.45
N MET A 56 1.53 -7.25 -6.93
CA MET A 56 1.31 -6.10 -7.81
C MET A 56 1.61 -4.77 -7.11
N CYS A 57 1.21 -4.56 -5.85
CA CYS A 57 1.56 -3.35 -5.09
C CYS A 57 3.07 -3.16 -4.98
N ARG A 58 3.85 -4.22 -4.72
CA ARG A 58 5.33 -4.15 -4.69
C ARG A 58 5.89 -3.70 -6.04
N LYS A 59 5.40 -4.28 -7.14
CA LYS A 59 5.78 -3.86 -8.51
C LYS A 59 5.41 -2.41 -8.78
N ALA A 60 4.22 -1.98 -8.37
CA ALA A 60 3.76 -0.60 -8.54
C ALA A 60 4.62 0.41 -7.75
N LEU A 61 4.97 0.11 -6.50
CA LEU A 61 5.84 0.95 -5.68
C LEU A 61 7.25 1.09 -6.29
N SER A 62 7.78 0.01 -6.86
CA SER A 62 9.07 0.02 -7.55
C SER A 62 9.03 0.83 -8.85
N ALA A 63 7.95 0.73 -9.63
CA ALA A 63 7.80 1.48 -10.88
C ALA A 63 7.40 2.96 -10.68
N ALA A 64 6.78 3.31 -9.54
CA ALA A 64 6.28 4.65 -9.27
C ALA A 64 7.41 5.66 -9.03
N ARG A 65 7.58 6.59 -9.98
CA ARG A 65 8.60 7.65 -9.89
C ARG A 65 8.17 8.89 -9.12
N ARG A 66 6.88 9.20 -9.03
CA ARG A 66 6.40 10.35 -8.26
C ARG A 66 5.70 9.91 -6.99
N VAL A 67 5.78 10.79 -6.00
CA VAL A 67 5.21 10.61 -4.65
C VAL A 67 3.73 10.28 -4.72
N GLN A 68 2.98 10.94 -5.62
CA GLN A 68 1.54 10.78 -5.75
C GLN A 68 1.16 9.34 -6.11
N GLU A 69 1.90 8.71 -7.03
CA GLU A 69 1.64 7.32 -7.42
C GLU A 69 2.00 6.34 -6.31
N LYS A 70 3.10 6.58 -5.57
CA LYS A 70 3.45 5.77 -4.39
C LYS A 70 2.34 5.84 -3.33
N LYS A 71 1.84 7.04 -3.02
CA LYS A 71 0.72 7.24 -2.09
C LYS A 71 -0.54 6.49 -2.53
N LEU A 72 -0.87 6.55 -3.83
CA LEU A 72 -2.00 5.80 -4.39
C LEU A 72 -1.88 4.28 -4.19
N VAL A 73 -0.67 3.71 -4.21
CA VAL A 73 -0.48 2.28 -3.89
C VAL A 73 -0.70 2.03 -2.40
N LEU A 74 -0.12 2.85 -1.53
CA LEU A 74 -0.24 2.71 -0.07
C LEU A 74 -1.69 2.79 0.41
N ASP A 75 -2.50 3.65 -0.21
CA ASP A 75 -3.93 3.80 0.08
C ASP A 75 -4.75 2.52 -0.24
N THR A 76 -4.19 1.57 -1.00
CA THR A 76 -4.86 0.30 -1.28
C THR A 76 -4.65 -0.75 -0.19
N LEU A 77 -3.51 -0.71 0.52
CA LEU A 77 -3.07 -1.74 1.45
C LEU A 77 -4.07 -2.02 2.59
N PRO A 78 -4.79 -1.03 3.16
CA PRO A 78 -5.79 -1.28 4.21
C PRO A 78 -6.91 -2.24 3.83
N ARG A 79 -7.14 -2.48 2.53
CA ARG A 79 -8.17 -3.42 2.04
C ARG A 79 -7.74 -4.88 2.15
N PHE A 80 -6.45 -5.15 2.33
CA PHE A 80 -5.89 -6.50 2.30
C PHE A 80 -5.88 -7.16 3.68
N GLN A 81 -5.75 -6.36 4.76
CA GLN A 81 -5.91 -6.80 6.15
C GLN A 81 -5.09 -8.06 6.50
N THR A 82 -3.83 -8.08 6.09
CA THR A 82 -2.86 -9.17 6.37
C THR A 82 -1.58 -8.62 6.97
N ALA A 83 -0.81 -9.46 7.68
CA ALA A 83 0.54 -9.10 8.12
C ALA A 83 1.44 -8.67 6.96
N ASP A 84 1.33 -9.31 5.78
CA ASP A 84 2.12 -8.91 4.60
C ASP A 84 1.78 -7.51 4.09
N SER A 85 0.49 -7.11 4.15
CA SER A 85 0.07 -5.76 3.81
C SER A 85 0.56 -4.73 4.84
N LEU A 86 0.60 -5.12 6.12
CA LEU A 86 1.17 -4.30 7.19
C LEU A 86 2.67 -4.12 6.99
N ALA A 87 3.40 -5.20 6.73
CA ALA A 87 4.83 -5.20 6.46
C ALA A 87 5.18 -4.30 5.27
N LEU A 88 4.43 -4.39 4.17
CA LEU A 88 4.66 -3.53 3.01
C LEU A 88 4.42 -2.04 3.33
N ALA A 89 3.42 -1.72 4.16
CA ALA A 89 3.19 -0.36 4.62
C ALA A 89 4.36 0.12 5.52
N THR A 90 4.84 -0.71 6.45
CA THR A 90 5.97 -0.36 7.31
C THR A 90 7.28 -0.19 6.56
N ASP A 91 7.57 -1.05 5.57
CA ASP A 91 8.77 -0.93 4.72
C ASP A 91 8.81 0.43 4.00
N SER A 92 7.64 0.95 3.64
CA SER A 92 7.49 2.22 2.93
C SER A 92 7.78 3.46 3.80
N LEU A 93 7.92 3.31 5.13
CA LEU A 93 8.31 4.40 6.04
C LEU A 93 9.74 4.90 5.79
N ALA A 94 10.59 4.06 5.18
CA ALA A 94 11.95 4.41 4.79
C ALA A 94 12.00 5.58 3.78
N SER A 95 10.91 5.82 3.05
CA SER A 95 10.77 6.94 2.12
C SER A 95 10.11 8.15 2.80
N PRO A 96 10.84 9.23 3.12
CA PRO A 96 10.28 10.37 3.87
C PRO A 96 9.05 11.00 3.21
N GLU A 97 9.03 11.08 1.88
CA GLU A 97 7.98 11.74 1.08
C GLU A 97 6.60 11.06 1.19
N VAL A 98 6.57 9.78 1.60
CA VAL A 98 5.34 8.98 1.75
C VAL A 98 5.15 8.46 3.17
N ARG A 99 6.03 8.83 4.11
CA ARG A 99 6.05 8.28 5.47
C ARG A 99 4.71 8.42 6.19
N GLU A 100 4.08 9.60 6.12
CA GLU A 100 2.78 9.81 6.76
C GLU A 100 1.68 8.93 6.16
N THR A 101 1.65 8.79 4.83
CA THR A 101 0.70 7.91 4.14
C THR A 101 0.94 6.44 4.48
N ALA A 102 2.20 6.02 4.52
CA ALA A 102 2.61 4.68 4.92
C ALA A 102 2.20 4.37 6.37
N ALA A 103 2.44 5.31 7.29
CA ALA A 103 2.05 5.19 8.68
C ALA A 103 0.52 5.11 8.85
N ALA A 104 -0.23 5.97 8.16
CA ALA A 104 -1.69 5.93 8.17
C ALA A 104 -2.24 4.58 7.66
N ALA A 105 -1.67 4.06 6.56
CA ALA A 105 -2.04 2.75 6.04
C ALA A 105 -1.71 1.63 7.04
N ALA A 106 -0.52 1.64 7.64
CA ALA A 106 -0.09 0.66 8.63
C ALA A 106 -1.01 0.67 9.87
N LEU A 107 -1.38 1.85 10.39
CA LEU A 107 -2.32 1.97 11.51
C LEU A 107 -3.71 1.41 11.14
N ALA A 108 -4.21 1.74 9.95
CA ALA A 108 -5.51 1.24 9.49
C ALA A 108 -5.54 -0.29 9.37
N ILE A 109 -4.44 -0.90 8.91
CA ILE A 109 -4.30 -2.36 8.84
C ILE A 109 -4.19 -2.95 10.25
N ALA A 110 -3.36 -2.37 11.10
CA ALA A 110 -3.09 -2.83 12.45
C ALA A 110 -4.39 -2.97 13.27
N VAL A 111 -5.26 -1.97 13.24
CA VAL A 111 -6.57 -2.01 13.93
C VAL A 111 -7.42 -3.20 13.49
N LYS A 112 -7.31 -3.62 12.22
CA LYS A 112 -8.12 -4.73 11.66
C LYS A 112 -7.55 -6.10 11.97
N ILE A 113 -6.24 -6.22 12.15
CA ILE A 113 -5.58 -7.52 12.34
C ILE A 113 -5.07 -7.75 13.76
N ILE A 114 -5.21 -6.77 14.66
CA ILE A 114 -4.67 -6.88 16.04
C ILE A 114 -5.21 -8.08 16.83
N ASP A 115 -6.45 -8.51 16.55
CA ASP A 115 -7.05 -9.67 17.20
C ASP A 115 -6.53 -11.00 16.64
N THR A 116 -6.16 -11.04 15.35
CA THR A 116 -5.74 -12.28 14.67
C THR A 116 -4.23 -12.44 14.60
N GLN A 117 -3.50 -11.33 14.50
CA GLN A 117 -2.04 -11.27 14.31
C GLN A 117 -1.40 -10.21 15.23
N PRO A 118 -1.58 -10.30 16.57
CA PRO A 118 -1.07 -9.31 17.51
C PRO A 118 0.46 -9.17 17.47
N ALA A 119 1.21 -10.25 17.21
CA ALA A 119 2.67 -10.22 17.12
C ALA A 119 3.15 -9.32 15.96
N ALA A 120 2.53 -9.46 14.79
CA ALA A 120 2.85 -8.64 13.63
C ALA A 120 2.52 -7.16 13.90
N VAL A 121 1.40 -6.88 14.58
CA VAL A 121 1.02 -5.51 14.95
C VAL A 121 2.01 -4.91 15.94
N ALA A 122 2.40 -5.64 16.99
CA ALA A 122 3.35 -5.14 17.99
C ALA A 122 4.68 -4.72 17.34
N ASN A 123 5.24 -5.59 16.50
CA ASN A 123 6.50 -5.31 15.79
C ASN A 123 6.36 -4.11 14.86
N ALA A 124 5.30 -4.07 14.03
CA ALA A 124 5.06 -2.98 13.09
C ALA A 124 4.87 -1.63 13.80
N MET A 125 4.16 -1.59 14.92
CA MET A 125 3.92 -0.35 15.67
C MET A 125 5.21 0.18 16.31
N GLN A 126 6.11 -0.71 16.77
CA GLN A 126 7.45 -0.30 17.23
C GLN A 126 8.26 0.35 16.10
N THR A 127 8.24 -0.24 14.90
CA THR A 127 8.88 0.36 13.71
C THR A 127 8.29 1.72 13.38
N LEU A 128 6.96 1.88 13.46
CA LEU A 128 6.29 3.16 13.26
C LEU A 128 6.80 4.21 14.26
N ILE A 129 6.83 3.88 15.56
CA ILE A 129 7.30 4.78 16.62
C ILE A 129 8.75 5.21 16.37
N ALA A 130 9.61 4.28 15.93
CA ALA A 130 11.01 4.56 15.62
C ALA A 130 11.21 5.37 14.31
N SER A 131 10.24 5.38 13.40
CA SER A 131 10.36 6.01 12.08
C SER A 131 10.29 7.55 12.08
N GLY A 132 10.10 8.18 13.25
CA GLY A 132 10.05 9.63 13.40
C GLY A 132 8.71 10.26 12.99
N ILE A 133 7.62 9.48 12.98
CA ILE A 133 6.26 10.04 12.86
C ILE A 133 5.90 10.87 14.11
N GLN A 134 5.03 11.85 13.94
CA GLN A 134 4.67 12.80 15.00
C GLN A 134 3.15 12.92 15.15
N GLY A 135 2.73 13.66 16.18
CA GLY A 135 1.34 14.00 16.43
C GLY A 135 0.44 12.78 16.69
N ASP A 136 -0.76 12.84 16.14
CA ASP A 136 -1.81 11.82 16.33
C ASP A 136 -1.39 10.42 15.84
N LEU A 137 -0.63 10.33 14.75
CA LEU A 137 -0.13 9.04 14.22
C LEU A 137 0.78 8.34 15.23
N LEU A 138 1.67 9.09 15.90
CA LEU A 138 2.55 8.55 16.93
C LEU A 138 1.76 8.06 18.16
N ASN A 139 0.78 8.85 18.59
CA ASN A 139 -0.05 8.49 19.74
C ASN A 139 -0.85 7.22 19.47
N LYS A 140 -1.46 7.10 18.28
CA LYS A 140 -2.17 5.89 17.84
C LYS A 140 -1.24 4.68 17.77
N ALA A 141 -0.04 4.83 17.24
CA ALA A 141 0.95 3.74 17.18
C ALA A 141 1.32 3.22 18.58
N LYS A 142 1.56 4.13 19.54
CA LYS A 142 1.84 3.77 20.94
C LYS A 142 0.69 2.99 21.59
N VAL A 143 -0.54 3.48 21.44
CA VAL A 143 -1.73 2.82 21.98
C VAL A 143 -1.87 1.41 21.38
N LEU A 144 -1.77 1.27 20.06
CA LEU A 144 -1.89 -0.04 19.40
C LEU A 144 -0.75 -0.99 19.76
N SER A 145 0.48 -0.48 19.93
CA SER A 145 1.62 -1.29 20.41
C SER A 145 1.32 -1.90 21.77
N THR A 146 0.82 -1.10 22.73
CA THR A 146 0.48 -1.58 24.07
C THR A 146 -0.65 -2.60 24.04
N LEU A 147 -1.70 -2.34 23.25
CA LEU A 147 -2.83 -3.27 23.09
C LEU A 147 -2.38 -4.61 22.49
N ALA A 148 -1.53 -4.58 21.47
CA ALA A 148 -1.02 -5.77 20.82
C ALA A 148 -0.16 -6.62 21.77
N VAL A 149 0.74 -5.99 22.53
CA VAL A 149 1.53 -6.67 23.56
C VAL A 149 0.65 -7.26 24.66
N GLY A 150 -0.42 -6.55 25.07
CA GLY A 150 -1.38 -7.06 26.04
C GLY A 150 -2.10 -8.32 25.58
N LYS A 151 -2.36 -8.46 24.26
CA LYS A 151 -2.97 -9.66 23.67
C LYS A 151 -2.02 -10.84 23.58
N LEU A 152 -0.71 -10.61 23.45
CA LEU A 152 0.29 -11.68 23.42
C LEU A 152 0.52 -12.35 24.79
N LYS A 153 0.15 -11.66 25.88
CA LYS A 153 0.31 -12.14 27.25
C LYS A 153 -0.92 -12.89 27.80
N LYS A 154 -2.01 -12.93 27.02
CA LYS A 154 -3.24 -13.66 27.35
C LYS A 154 -3.24 -14.98 26.60
#